data_AF-M0LXP2-F1
#
_entry.id   AF-M0LXP2-F1
#
_cell.length_a   1.000
_cell.length_b   1.000
_cell.length_c   1.000
_cell.angle_alpha   90.00
_cell.angle_beta   90.00
_cell.angle_gamma   90.00
#
_symmetry.space_group_name_H-M   'P 1'
#
loop_
_entity.id
_entity.type
_entity.pdbx_description
1 polymer ?
#
loop_
_entity_poly.entity_id
_entity_poly.type
_entity_poly.pdbx_seq_one_letter_code
_entity_poly.pdbx_strand_id
1 'polypeptide(L)'
;MEDTLEDLFAVIENRKETLPEDSYTASLFTHEKGENAVLEKLGEESTELVLAAKDDDHEEIASEAADIVYHLLVLLSMKDMDLEDLEAELEARR
;
A
#
# COMPACT_ATOMS: atom_id res chain seq x y z
N MET A 1 18.75 -10.11 -6.53
CA MET A 1 18.50 -8.75 -6.03
C MET A 1 17.06 -8.84 -5.60
N GLU A 2 16.80 -8.82 -4.30
CA GLU A 2 15.42 -8.90 -3.78
C GLU A 2 14.62 -7.76 -4.40
N ASP A 3 13.48 -8.10 -4.99
CA ASP A 3 12.53 -7.11 -5.44
C ASP A 3 11.70 -6.70 -4.23
N THR A 4 11.91 -5.46 -3.78
CA THR A 4 11.29 -4.92 -2.57
C THR A 4 9.76 -4.94 -2.66
N LEU A 5 9.19 -4.78 -3.86
CA LEU A 5 7.74 -4.80 -4.04
C LEU A 5 7.19 -6.22 -4.01
N GLU A 6 7.87 -7.18 -4.64
CA GLU A 6 7.50 -8.61 -4.57
C GLU A 6 7.52 -9.11 -3.12
N ASP A 7 8.60 -8.82 -2.38
CA ASP A 7 8.73 -9.25 -0.99
C ASP A 7 7.67 -8.59 -0.09
N LEU A 8 7.42 -7.30 -0.28
CA LEU A 8 6.40 -6.58 0.48
C LEU A 8 4.99 -7.12 0.19
N PHE A 9 4.67 -7.39 -1.07
CA PHE A 9 3.39 -7.96 -1.47
C PHE A 9 3.21 -9.38 -0.90
N ALA A 10 4.24 -10.21 -0.96
CA ALA A 10 4.23 -11.55 -0.35
C ALA A 10 3.98 -11.51 1.17
N VAL A 11 4.56 -10.51 1.86
CA VAL A 11 4.30 -10.27 3.28
C VAL A 11 2.85 -9.83 3.53
N ILE A 12 2.28 -8.99 2.66
CA ILE A 12 0.89 -8.55 2.74
C ILE A 12 -0.06 -9.74 2.57
N GLU A 13 0.14 -10.56 1.55
CA GLU A 13 -0.64 -11.78 1.31
C GLU A 13 -0.55 -12.75 2.49
N ASN A 14 0.66 -12.99 3.00
CA ASN A 14 0.84 -13.85 4.17
C ASN A 14 0.06 -13.33 5.39
N ARG A 15 -0.01 -12.01 5.59
CA ARG A 15 -0.76 -11.39 6.70
C ARG A 15 -2.26 -11.42 6.46
N LYS A 16 -2.74 -11.33 5.22
CA LYS A 16 -4.15 -11.56 4.84
C LYS A 16 -4.60 -12.97 5.22
N GLU A 17 -3.74 -13.96 5.01
CA GLU A 17 -4.04 -15.37 5.32
C GLU A 17 -3.92 -15.70 6.82
N THR A 18 -2.87 -15.21 7.49
CA THR A 18 -2.53 -15.64 8.85
C THR A 18 -3.15 -14.79 9.96
N LEU A 19 -3.55 -13.55 9.65
CA LEU A 19 -4.20 -12.60 10.56
C LEU A 19 -3.55 -12.50 11.97
N PRO A 20 -2.24 -12.25 12.10
CA PRO A 20 -1.58 -12.15 13.41
C PRO A 20 -2.10 -10.94 14.22
N GLU A 21 -2.37 -11.15 15.52
CA GLU A 21 -3.06 -10.18 16.39
C GLU A 21 -2.35 -8.81 16.51
N ASP A 22 -1.02 -8.77 16.47
CA ASP A 22 -0.20 -7.55 16.63
C ASP A 22 0.29 -6.95 15.30
N SER A 23 -0.37 -7.27 14.17
CA SER A 23 0.04 -6.81 12.84
C SER A 23 -0.82 -5.67 12.33
N TYR A 24 -0.16 -4.57 11.97
CA TYR A 24 -0.82 -3.45 11.31
C TYR A 24 -1.53 -3.90 10.01
N THR A 25 -0.87 -4.67 9.15
CA THR A 25 -1.50 -5.16 7.91
C THR A 25 -2.71 -6.05 8.20
N ALA A 26 -2.62 -6.93 9.19
CA ALA A 26 -3.76 -7.78 9.58
C ALA A 26 -4.95 -6.92 10.04
N SER A 27 -4.67 -5.85 10.81
CA SER A 27 -5.70 -4.93 11.27
C SER A 27 -6.44 -4.22 10.13
N LEU A 28 -5.77 -3.96 9.00
CA LEU A 28 -6.41 -3.40 7.80
C LEU A 28 -7.40 -4.39 7.17
N PHE A 29 -7.05 -5.67 7.11
CA PHE A 29 -7.92 -6.73 6.58
C PHE A 29 -9.10 -7.06 7.50
N THR A 30 -8.92 -6.91 8.82
CA THR A 30 -9.97 -7.21 9.81
C THR A 30 -10.72 -5.97 10.29
N HIS A 31 -10.43 -4.79 9.73
CA HIS A 31 -11.05 -3.55 10.20
C HIS A 31 -12.56 -3.60 10.00
N GLU A 32 -13.33 -3.11 10.99
CA GLU A 32 -14.80 -3.04 10.91
C GLU A 32 -15.34 -2.19 9.73
N LYS A 33 -14.54 -1.25 9.22
CA LYS A 33 -14.84 -0.43 8.05
C LYS A 33 -14.59 -1.18 6.74
N GLY A 34 -13.96 -2.35 6.81
CA GLY A 34 -13.48 -3.11 5.66
C GLY A 34 -12.55 -2.28 4.79
N GLU A 35 -12.71 -2.42 3.48
CA GLU A 35 -11.98 -1.69 2.44
C GLU A 35 -11.95 -0.16 2.66
N ASN A 36 -12.99 0.44 3.25
CA ASN A 36 -13.03 1.88 3.48
C ASN A 36 -11.89 2.36 4.38
N ALA A 37 -11.38 1.54 5.31
CA ALA A 37 -10.23 1.92 6.13
C ALA A 37 -8.96 2.15 5.28
N VAL A 38 -8.71 1.27 4.30
CA VAL A 38 -7.56 1.39 3.40
C VAL A 38 -7.75 2.55 2.42
N LEU A 39 -8.98 2.76 1.92
CA LEU A 39 -9.29 3.89 1.04
C LEU A 39 -9.15 5.24 1.75
N GLU A 40 -9.56 5.34 3.01
CA GLU A 40 -9.36 6.53 3.85
C GLU A 40 -7.87 6.83 4.00
N LYS A 41 -7.05 5.82 4.35
CA LYS A 41 -5.59 5.96 4.43
C LYS A 41 -4.97 6.41 3.11
N LEU A 42 -5.32 5.76 1.99
CA LEU A 42 -4.78 6.14 0.69
C LEU A 42 -5.09 7.61 0.33
N GLY A 43 -6.27 8.11 0.71
CA GLY A 43 -6.64 9.53 0.53
C GLY A 43 -5.91 10.48 1.47
N GLU A 44 -5.66 10.06 2.71
CA GLU A 44 -4.84 10.78 3.70
C GLU A 44 -3.40 10.95 3.18
N GLU A 45 -2.70 9.86 2.87
CA GLU A 45 -1.28 9.91 2.44
C GLU A 45 -1.14 10.68 1.11
N SER A 46 -2.15 10.58 0.22
CA SER A 46 -2.17 11.37 -1.00
C SER A 46 -2.23 12.88 -0.72
N THR A 47 -2.96 13.28 0.31
CA THR A 47 -3.04 14.68 0.73
C THR A 47 -1.73 15.11 1.40
N GLU A 48 -1.16 14.25 2.24
CA GLU A 48 0.11 14.50 2.92
C GLU A 48 1.27 14.61 1.94
N LEU A 49 1.36 13.72 0.94
CA LEU A 49 2.33 13.80 -0.15
C LEU A 49 2.24 15.14 -0.90
N VAL A 50 1.03 15.63 -1.18
CA VAL A 50 0.83 16.92 -1.85
C VAL A 50 1.35 18.08 -0.98
N LEU A 51 1.14 18.01 0.33
CA LEU A 51 1.63 19.03 1.27
C LEU A 51 3.16 18.96 1.41
N ALA A 52 3.73 17.76 1.55
CA ALA A 52 5.17 17.53 1.59
C ALA A 52 5.86 18.06 0.32
N ALA A 53 5.31 17.76 -0.85
CA ALA A 53 5.80 18.25 -2.12
C ALA A 53 5.71 19.78 -2.25
N LYS A 54 4.64 20.38 -1.73
CA LYS A 54 4.48 21.85 -1.70
C LYS A 54 5.55 22.52 -0.84
N ASP A 55 5.98 21.88 0.23
CA ASP A 55 6.93 22.43 1.21
C ASP A 55 8.39 22.00 0.93
N ASP A 56 8.65 21.34 -0.22
CA ASP A 56 9.96 20.80 -0.63
C ASP A 56 10.59 19.86 0.42
N ASP A 57 9.77 19.16 1.20
CA ASP A 57 10.23 18.24 2.23
C ASP A 57 10.52 16.85 1.64
N HIS A 58 11.78 16.62 1.28
CA HIS A 58 12.20 15.37 0.66
C HIS A 58 12.04 14.12 1.55
N GLU A 59 12.15 14.27 2.88
CA GLU A 59 12.00 13.13 3.79
C GLU A 59 10.53 12.72 3.86
N GLU A 60 9.64 13.70 4.00
CA GLU A 60 8.19 13.47 4.04
C GLU A 60 7.65 12.99 2.69
N ILE A 61 8.15 13.53 1.56
CA ILE A 61 7.79 13.03 0.23
C ILE A 61 8.10 11.53 0.10
N ALA A 62 9.26 11.09 0.57
CA ALA A 62 9.64 9.69 0.50
C ALA A 62 8.78 8.81 1.43
N SER A 63 8.46 9.30 2.62
CA SER A 63 7.59 8.63 3.58
C SER A 63 6.18 8.43 3.01
N GLU A 64 5.54 9.51 2.59
CA GLU A 64 4.15 9.47 2.09
C GLU A 64 4.02 8.71 0.77
N ALA A 65 5.03 8.80 -0.10
CA ALA A 65 5.04 7.97 -1.31
C ALA A 65 5.12 6.46 -0.97
N ALA A 66 5.89 6.09 0.06
CA ALA A 66 5.97 4.71 0.51
C ALA A 66 4.64 4.24 1.12
N ASP A 67 3.97 5.09 1.91
CA ASP A 67 2.67 4.76 2.49
C ASP A 67 1.57 4.65 1.43
N ILE A 68 1.58 5.49 0.38
CA ILE A 68 0.70 5.33 -0.79
C ILE A 68 0.93 3.98 -1.45
N VAL A 69 2.19 3.61 -1.72
CA VAL A 69 2.50 2.32 -2.35
C VAL A 69 2.05 1.17 -1.46
N TYR A 70 2.32 1.22 -0.16
CA TYR A 70 1.92 0.18 0.78
C TYR A 70 0.39 0.00 0.82
N HIS A 71 -0.37 1.09 0.98
CA HIS A 71 -1.83 1.02 1.01
C HIS A 71 -2.43 0.62 -0.35
N LEU A 72 -1.79 0.99 -1.46
CA LEU A 72 -2.15 0.50 -2.79
C LEU A 72 -1.99 -1.02 -2.89
N LEU A 73 -0.86 -1.58 -2.43
CA LEU A 73 -0.63 -3.03 -2.43
C LEU A 73 -1.66 -3.77 -1.56
N VAL A 74 -2.00 -3.24 -0.37
CA VAL A 74 -3.08 -3.80 0.46
C VAL A 74 -4.43 -3.75 -0.27
N LEU A 75 -4.72 -2.64 -0.97
CA LEU A 75 -5.95 -2.52 -1.75
C LEU A 75 -6.00 -3.54 -2.90
N LEU A 76 -4.91 -3.74 -3.64
CA LEU A 76 -4.84 -4.75 -4.71
C LEU A 76 -5.12 -6.14 -4.16
N SER A 77 -4.47 -6.49 -3.05
CA SER A 77 -4.72 -7.73 -2.31
C SER A 77 -6.21 -7.88 -1.91
N MET A 78 -6.86 -6.83 -1.39
CA MET A 78 -8.30 -6.86 -1.07
C MET A 78 -9.21 -7.04 -2.29
N LYS A 79 -8.72 -6.67 -3.49
CA LYS A 79 -9.43 -6.83 -4.76
C LYS A 79 -9.09 -8.13 -5.50
N ASP A 80 -8.33 -9.01 -4.85
CA ASP A 80 -7.82 -10.26 -5.44
C ASP A 80 -7.06 -9.98 -6.75
N MET A 81 -6.27 -8.90 -6.75
CA MET A 81 -5.32 -8.54 -7.81
C MET A 81 -3.90 -8.78 -7.31
N ASP A 82 -3.05 -9.30 -8.18
CA ASP A 82 -1.66 -9.61 -7.85
C ASP A 82 -0.71 -8.48 -8.30
N LEU A 83 0.56 -8.54 -7.86
CA LEU A 83 1.56 -7.55 -8.24
C LEU A 83 1.80 -7.55 -9.75
N GLU A 84 1.72 -8.71 -10.40
CA GLU A 84 1.87 -8.87 -11.85
C GLU A 84 0.82 -8.08 -12.64
N ASP A 85 -0.40 -7.92 -12.11
CA ASP A 85 -1.44 -7.11 -12.76
C ASP A 85 -1.03 -5.63 -12.80
N LEU A 86 -0.46 -5.13 -11.70
CA LEU A 86 0.05 -3.76 -11.61
C LEU A 86 1.28 -3.57 -12.53
N GLU A 87 2.21 -4.52 -12.51
CA GLU A 87 3.42 -4.47 -13.32
C GLU A 87 3.13 -4.49 -14.82
N ALA A 88 2.21 -5.34 -15.27
CA ALA A 88 1.79 -5.38 -16.67
C ALA A 88 1.22 -4.04 -17.14
N GLU A 89 0.42 -3.39 -16.29
CA GLU A 89 -0.17 -2.08 -16.56
C GLU A 89 0.91 -0.95 -16.54
N LEU A 90 1.91 -1.05 -15.67
CA LEU A 90 3.06 -0.14 -15.66
C LEU A 90 3.97 -0.35 -16.87
N GLU A 91 4.24 -1.59 -17.27
CA GLU A 91 5.02 -1.91 -18.47
C GLU A 91 4.37 -1.33 -19.73
N ALA A 92 3.04 -1.38 -19.82
CA ALA A 92 2.29 -0.77 -20.92
C ALA A 92 2.39 0.77 -21.00
N ARG A 93 2.85 1.46 -19.94
CA ARG A 93 3.06 2.92 -19.90
C ARG A 93 4.46 3.38 -20.28
N ARG A 94 5.40 2.44 -20.40
CA ARG A 94 6.80 2.71 -20.74
C ARG A 94 6.97 3.03 -22.23
#